data_AF-A0A914SN38-F1
#
_entry.id   AF-A0A914SN38-F1
#
_cell.length_a   1.000
_cell.length_b   1.000
_cell.length_c   1.000
_cell.angle_alpha   90.00
_cell.angle_beta   90.00
_cell.angle_gamma   90.00
#
_symmetry.space_group_name_H-M   'P 1'
#
loop_
_entity.id
_entity.type
_entity.pdbx_description
1 polymer ?
#
loop_
_entity_poly.entity_id
_entity_poly.type
_entity_poly.pdbx_seq_one_letter_code
_entity_poly.pdbx_strand_id
1 'polypeptide(L)'
;MITEATYLDQIRSCAKFNKRLISQRRRPYPFFDQQTGIAQRPSNHLVRHISDRCPPRSSVEVYRYTAQKWKANSKVSFDSVEFKYILGTDPTLKAAVDHLMNPEQSNIPWPTETSNDSSSVTPKYTGGRTNFEHVEVEDFEQDDGELDHS
;
A
#
# COMPACT_ATOMS: atom_id res chain seq x y z
N MET A 1 10.56 48.74 2.69
CA MET A 1 9.34 47.93 2.85
C MET A 1 9.23 46.99 1.66
N ILE A 2 8.77 45.76 1.86
CA ILE A 2 8.48 44.84 0.76
C ILE A 2 7.24 45.37 0.03
N THR A 3 7.29 45.43 -1.31
CA THR A 3 6.13 45.81 -2.11
C THR A 3 5.14 44.65 -2.15
N GLU A 4 3.85 44.97 -2.28
CA GLU A 4 2.79 43.95 -2.37
C GLU A 4 3.06 42.94 -3.49
N ALA A 5 3.52 43.41 -4.66
CA ALA A 5 3.89 42.55 -5.78
C ALA A 5 4.98 41.53 -5.40
N THR A 6 6.04 41.96 -4.71
CA THR A 6 7.12 41.06 -4.26
C THR A 6 6.62 40.08 -3.19
N TYR A 7 5.73 40.51 -2.30
CA TYR A 7 5.12 39.62 -1.30
C TYR A 7 4.28 38.52 -1.96
N LEU A 8 3.45 38.88 -2.94
CA LEU A 8 2.62 37.92 -3.68
C LEU A 8 3.47 36.89 -4.42
N ASP A 9 4.57 37.31 -5.05
CA ASP A 9 5.49 36.38 -5.73
C ASP A 9 6.18 35.42 -4.75
N GLN A 10 6.52 35.89 -3.55
CA GLN A 10 7.05 35.02 -2.50
C GLN A 10 6.02 33.99 -2.04
N ILE A 11 4.75 34.37 -1.85
CA ILE A 11 3.68 33.42 -1.52
C ILE A 11 3.52 32.37 -2.62
N ARG A 12 3.50 32.79 -3.90
CA ARG A 12 3.38 31.87 -5.04
C ARG A 12 4.57 30.90 -5.10
N SER A 13 5.77 31.40 -4.84
CA SER A 13 6.98 30.57 -4.76
C SER A 13 6.88 29.53 -3.64
N CYS A 14 6.44 29.95 -2.45
CA CYS A 14 6.18 29.04 -1.32
C CYS A 14 5.12 27.98 -1.66
N ALA A 15 4.03 28.37 -2.31
CA ALA A 15 2.99 27.43 -2.74
C ALA A 15 3.54 26.40 -3.75
N LYS A 16 4.34 26.85 -4.73
CA LYS A 16 5.01 25.96 -5.71
C LYS A 16 5.98 25.01 -5.03
N PHE A 17 6.74 25.49 -4.05
CA PHE A 17 7.64 24.66 -3.24
C PHE A 17 6.87 23.60 -2.47
N ASN A 18 5.78 23.97 -1.78
CA ASN A 18 4.93 23.06 -1.03
C ASN A 18 4.34 21.96 -1.91
N LYS A 19 3.84 22.31 -3.11
CA LYS A 19 3.34 21.32 -4.08
C LYS A 19 4.42 20.30 -4.45
N ARG A 20 5.62 20.77 -4.78
CA ARG A 20 6.77 19.89 -5.10
C ARG A 20 7.13 18.99 -3.91
N LEU A 21 7.17 19.54 -2.70
CA LEU A 21 7.51 18.79 -1.50
C LEU A 21 6.47 17.69 -1.19
N ILE A 22 5.17 18.00 -1.30
CA ILE A 22 4.10 17.03 -1.08
C ILE A 22 4.16 15.91 -2.10
N SER A 23 4.37 16.24 -3.38
CA SER A 23 4.56 15.24 -4.45
C SER A 23 5.73 14.29 -4.12
N GLN A 24 6.86 14.83 -3.66
CA GLN A 24 8.00 14.01 -3.24
C GLN A 24 7.76 13.21 -1.96
N ARG A 25 6.90 13.67 -1.05
CA ARG A 25 6.55 12.95 0.19
C ARG A 25 5.54 11.83 -0.05
N ARG A 26 4.63 12.01 -1.01
CA ARG A 26 3.69 10.99 -1.48
C ARG A 26 4.40 9.96 -2.38
N ARG A 27 5.61 9.53 -1.99
CA ARG A 27 6.30 8.45 -2.71
C ARG A 27 5.38 7.22 -2.71
N PRO A 28 5.30 6.49 -3.83
CA PRO A 28 4.48 5.29 -3.90
C PRO A 28 4.96 4.19 -2.93
N TYR A 29 6.22 4.26 -2.49
CA TYR A 29 6.85 3.24 -1.67
C TYR A 29 6.96 3.64 -0.19
N PRO A 30 6.72 2.69 0.73
CA PRO A 30 7.01 2.88 2.15
C PRO A 30 8.51 3.14 2.38
N PHE A 31 8.83 3.85 3.45
CA PHE A 31 10.21 4.02 3.89
C PHE A 31 10.68 2.76 4.61
N PHE A 32 11.76 2.13 4.13
CA PHE A 32 12.29 0.93 4.77
C PHE A 32 13.28 1.32 5.86
N ASP A 33 12.92 1.03 7.11
CA ASP A 33 13.79 1.23 8.26
C ASP A 33 14.72 0.02 8.44
N GLN A 34 16.03 0.25 8.29
CA GLN A 34 17.05 -0.80 8.34
C GLN A 34 17.23 -1.40 9.74
N GLN A 35 17.00 -0.64 10.80
CA GLN A 35 17.23 -1.13 12.16
C GLN A 35 16.10 -2.06 12.61
N THR A 36 14.86 -1.77 12.21
CA THR A 36 13.68 -2.53 12.62
C THR A 36 13.20 -3.52 11.55
N GLY A 37 13.67 -3.38 10.31
CA GLY A 37 13.17 -4.15 9.17
C GLY A 37 11.74 -3.78 8.77
N ILE A 38 11.17 -2.69 9.30
CA ILE A 38 9.78 -2.30 9.07
C ILE A 38 9.70 -1.34 7.89
N ALA A 39 8.81 -1.63 6.95
CA ALA A 39 8.42 -0.72 5.88
C ALA A 39 7.38 0.28 6.42
N GLN A 40 7.86 1.44 6.87
CA GLN A 40 7.04 2.50 7.48
C GLN A 40 6.23 3.27 6.43
N ARG A 41 4.98 3.56 6.77
CA ARG A 41 4.10 4.47 6.01
C ARG A 41 3.75 5.68 6.87
N PRO A 42 3.48 6.85 6.26
CA PRO A 42 2.93 7.98 7.01
C PRO A 42 1.66 7.56 7.76
N SER A 43 1.68 7.67 9.09
CA SER A 43 0.54 7.36 9.95
C SER A 43 0.11 8.63 10.69
N ASN A 44 -1.14 9.04 10.49
CA ASN A 44 -1.73 10.18 11.18
C ASN A 44 -2.20 9.82 12.61
N HIS A 45 -2.08 8.56 13.02
CA HIS A 45 -2.66 8.07 14.28
C HIS A 45 -1.63 7.68 15.32
N LEU A 46 -0.35 7.60 14.94
CA LEU A 46 0.74 7.28 15.85
C LEU A 46 1.04 8.46 16.80
N VAL A 47 1.04 9.68 16.27
CA VAL A 47 1.23 10.91 17.05
C VAL A 47 -0.13 11.46 17.43
N ARG A 48 -0.32 11.76 18.72
CA ARG A 48 -1.57 12.31 19.27
C ARG A 48 -1.28 13.58 20.04
N HIS A 49 -2.15 14.57 19.91
CA HIS A 49 -2.05 15.82 20.64
C HIS A 49 -2.90 15.77 21.92
N ILE A 50 -2.60 16.66 22.87
CA ILE A 50 -3.38 16.79 24.11
C ILE A 50 -4.83 17.17 23.80
N SER A 51 -5.05 17.96 22.75
CA SER A 51 -6.37 18.32 22.21
C SER A 51 -7.20 17.11 21.77
N ASP A 52 -6.55 15.98 21.44
CA ASP A 52 -7.21 14.78 20.94
C ASP A 52 -7.65 13.84 22.07
N ARG A 53 -7.35 14.21 23.34
CA ARG A 53 -7.70 13.41 24.51
C ARG A 53 -9.21 13.45 24.73
N CYS A 54 -9.79 12.27 24.77
CA CYS A 54 -11.16 12.04 25.18
C CYS A 54 -11.20 11.66 26.67
N PRO A 55 -12.32 11.93 27.34
CA PRO A 55 -12.55 11.44 28.69
C PRO A 55 -12.52 9.91 28.72
N PRO A 56 -12.11 9.32 29.86
CA PRO A 56 -12.13 7.87 30.05
C PRO A 56 -13.56 7.34 30.04
N ARG A 57 -13.75 6.08 29.64
CA ARG A 57 -15.06 5.39 29.72
C ARG A 57 -15.12 4.39 30.88
N SER A 58 -13.96 3.88 31.28
CA SER A 58 -13.83 2.94 32.40
C SER A 58 -13.09 3.59 33.56
N SER A 59 -13.37 3.15 34.79
CA SER A 59 -12.73 3.64 36.01
C SER A 59 -11.21 3.38 36.06
N VAL A 60 -10.70 2.47 35.23
CA VAL A 60 -9.27 2.15 35.11
C VAL A 60 -8.54 2.98 34.05
N GLU A 61 -9.27 3.71 33.20
CA GLU A 61 -8.69 4.54 32.16
C GLU A 61 -8.47 5.96 32.69
N VAL A 62 -7.29 6.55 32.43
CA VAL A 62 -7.04 7.97 32.74
C VAL A 62 -7.48 8.87 31.58
N TYR A 63 -7.15 8.47 30.35
CA TYR A 63 -7.53 9.17 29.11
C TYR A 63 -7.75 8.16 27.99
N ARG A 64 -8.42 8.60 26.93
CA ARG A 64 -8.59 7.84 25.69
C ARG A 64 -8.28 8.70 24.47
N TYR A 65 -7.95 8.07 23.34
CA TYR A 65 -7.90 8.71 22.03
C TYR A 65 -8.88 8.05 21.06
N THR A 66 -9.26 8.77 20.01
CA THR A 66 -10.15 8.25 18.96
C THR A 66 -9.49 7.12 18.18
N ALA A 67 -10.21 6.00 18.04
CA ALA A 67 -9.78 4.88 17.22
C ALA A 67 -10.10 5.14 15.74
N GLN A 68 -9.21 4.70 14.84
CA GLN A 68 -9.47 4.73 13.41
C GLN A 68 -10.31 3.52 13.02
N LYS A 69 -11.39 3.73 12.27
CA LYS A 69 -12.13 2.64 11.65
C LYS A 69 -11.28 2.01 10.56
N TRP A 70 -11.17 0.69 10.56
CA TRP A 70 -10.48 -0.08 9.54
C TRP A 70 -11.39 -1.24 9.11
N LYS A 71 -11.17 -1.72 7.89
CA LYS A 71 -11.87 -2.88 7.34
C LYS A 71 -10.83 -3.83 6.78
N ALA A 72 -10.81 -5.06 7.26
CA ALA A 72 -10.04 -6.12 6.60
C ALA A 72 -10.64 -6.37 5.21
N ASN A 73 -9.78 -6.48 4.20
CA ASN A 73 -10.22 -6.89 2.88
C ASN A 73 -10.57 -8.37 2.91
N SER A 74 -11.86 -8.70 2.82
CA SER A 74 -12.40 -10.07 2.82
C SER A 74 -12.04 -10.89 1.57
N LYS A 75 -11.38 -10.29 0.57
CA LYS A 75 -11.25 -10.87 -0.78
C LYS A 75 -10.21 -11.97 -0.88
N VAL A 76 -9.34 -12.15 0.11
CA VAL A 76 -8.37 -13.25 0.11
C VAL A 76 -8.27 -13.79 1.53
N SER A 77 -8.72 -15.02 1.73
CA SER A 77 -8.41 -15.74 2.97
C SER A 77 -6.89 -15.82 3.09
N PHE A 78 -6.37 -15.68 4.31
CA PHE A 78 -4.96 -15.86 4.60
C PHE A 78 -4.46 -17.20 4.03
N ASP A 79 -5.24 -18.27 4.24
CA ASP A 79 -4.99 -19.60 3.68
C ASP A 79 -4.86 -19.59 2.15
N SER A 80 -5.67 -18.80 1.46
CA SER A 80 -5.60 -18.71 -0.01
C SER A 80 -4.36 -17.97 -0.50
N VAL A 81 -3.85 -17.00 0.29
CA VAL A 81 -2.59 -16.30 -0.02
C VAL A 81 -1.41 -17.26 0.17
N GLU A 82 -1.35 -17.94 1.32
CA GLU A 82 -0.28 -18.87 1.65
C GLU A 82 -0.26 -20.05 0.69
N PHE A 83 -1.42 -20.63 0.40
CA PHE A 83 -1.55 -21.72 -0.58
C PHE A 83 -1.02 -21.30 -1.95
N LYS A 84 -1.41 -20.12 -2.46
CA LYS A 84 -0.90 -19.59 -3.73
C LYS A 84 0.60 -19.31 -3.68
N TYR A 85 1.13 -18.86 -2.54
CA TYR A 85 2.56 -18.64 -2.36
C TYR A 85 3.33 -19.95 -2.42
N ILE A 86 2.90 -20.96 -1.67
CA ILE A 86 3.51 -22.30 -1.63
C ILE A 86 3.52 -22.94 -3.04
N LEU A 87 2.39 -22.90 -3.75
CA LEU A 87 2.32 -23.42 -5.13
C LEU A 87 3.12 -22.59 -6.15
N GLY A 88 3.40 -21.32 -5.84
CA GLY A 88 4.25 -20.47 -6.66
C GLY A 88 5.74 -20.69 -6.42
N THR A 89 6.12 -21.14 -5.23
CA THR A 89 7.51 -21.42 -4.86
C THR A 89 7.98 -22.83 -5.24
N ASP A 90 7.07 -23.80 -5.24
CA ASP A 90 7.40 -25.19 -5.56
C ASP A 90 6.54 -25.72 -6.72
N PRO A 91 7.16 -25.93 -7.91
CA PRO A 91 6.44 -26.44 -9.09
C PRO A 91 5.97 -27.89 -8.93
N THR A 92 6.61 -28.70 -8.07
CA THR A 92 6.24 -30.10 -7.85
C THR A 92 4.92 -30.21 -7.07
N LEU A 93 4.76 -29.37 -6.04
CA LEU A 93 3.52 -29.26 -5.29
C LEU A 93 2.39 -28.74 -6.16
N LYS A 94 2.67 -27.79 -7.06
CA LYS A 94 1.67 -27.31 -8.03
C LYS A 94 1.17 -28.44 -8.94
N ALA A 95 2.07 -29.24 -9.50
CA ALA A 95 1.68 -30.37 -10.35
C ALA A 95 0.84 -31.40 -9.59
N ALA A 96 1.24 -31.77 -8.36
CA ALA A 96 0.49 -32.72 -7.54
C ALA A 96 -0.94 -32.23 -7.20
N VAL A 97 -1.09 -30.93 -6.91
CA VAL A 97 -2.41 -30.32 -6.66
C VAL A 97 -3.27 -30.29 -7.93
N ASP A 98 -2.69 -29.92 -9.07
CA ASP A 98 -3.39 -29.89 -10.36
C ASP A 98 -3.91 -31.30 -10.74
N HIS A 99 -3.13 -32.35 -10.46
CA HIS A 99 -3.56 -33.75 -10.62
C HIS A 99 -4.71 -34.15 -9.69
N LEU A 100 -4.73 -33.65 -8.45
CA LEU A 100 -5.78 -33.95 -7.48
C LEU A 100 -7.10 -33.22 -7.80
N MET A 101 -7.01 -32.00 -8.36
CA MET A 101 -8.16 -31.16 -8.70
C MET A 101 -8.81 -31.54 -10.04
N ASN A 102 -8.11 -32.29 -10.90
CA ASN A 102 -8.64 -32.81 -12.16
C ASN A 102 -8.32 -34.31 -12.32
N PRO A 103 -9.09 -35.20 -11.67
CA PRO A 103 -8.80 -36.64 -11.66
C PRO A 103 -9.01 -37.35 -13.01
N GLU A 104 -9.59 -36.68 -14.00
CA GLU A 104 -9.88 -37.26 -15.33
C GLU A 104 -8.64 -37.35 -16.26
N GLN A 105 -7.45 -37.01 -15.77
CA GLN A 105 -6.18 -37.16 -16.51
C GLN A 105 -5.08 -37.83 -15.66
N SER A 106 -5.38 -38.98 -15.03
CA SER A 106 -4.34 -39.83 -14.44
C SER A 106 -4.13 -41.10 -15.28
N ASN A 107 -3.24 -41.01 -16.27
CA ASN A 107 -2.62 -42.20 -16.83
C ASN A 107 -1.15 -41.91 -17.18
N ILE A 108 -0.32 -41.61 -16.17
CA ILE A 108 1.15 -41.66 -16.30
C ILE A 108 1.74 -42.26 -14.99
N PRO A 109 2.73 -43.19 -15.08
CA PRO A 109 3.27 -43.93 -13.94
C PRO A 109 4.09 -43.08 -12.97
N TRP A 110 4.14 -43.51 -11.70
CA TRP A 110 5.01 -42.97 -10.64
C TRP A 110 6.47 -42.80 -11.11
N PRO A 111 7.15 -41.69 -10.76
CA PRO A 111 8.53 -41.50 -11.14
C PRO A 111 9.42 -42.39 -10.27
N THR A 112 10.09 -43.33 -10.92
CA THR A 112 11.20 -44.08 -10.34
C THR A 112 12.35 -43.13 -10.05
N GLU A 113 12.94 -43.28 -8.87
CA GLU A 113 14.08 -42.51 -8.37
C GLU A 113 15.22 -42.43 -9.40
N THR A 114 15.56 -41.24 -9.88
CA THR A 114 16.88 -40.94 -10.46
C THR A 114 17.37 -39.52 -10.10
N SER A 115 18.42 -39.51 -9.27
CA SER A 115 19.56 -38.58 -9.16
C SER A 115 19.44 -37.14 -9.71
N ASN A 116 19.62 -36.18 -8.78
CA ASN A 116 20.46 -34.97 -8.83
C ASN A 116 20.67 -34.26 -10.19
N ASP A 117 20.17 -33.02 -10.29
CA ASP A 117 21.04 -31.89 -10.60
C ASP A 117 20.50 -30.60 -9.94
N SER A 118 21.36 -29.95 -9.15
CA SER A 118 21.06 -28.69 -8.48
C SER A 118 21.21 -27.55 -9.48
N SER A 119 20.10 -27.07 -10.03
CA SER A 119 20.07 -25.75 -10.67
C SER A 119 19.38 -24.75 -9.74
N SER A 120 20.17 -23.85 -9.16
CA SER A 120 19.68 -22.72 -8.38
C SER A 120 18.89 -21.77 -9.27
N VAL A 121 17.61 -22.06 -9.48
CA VAL A 121 16.68 -21.14 -10.12
C VAL A 121 16.28 -20.12 -9.06
N THR A 122 16.93 -18.96 -9.06
CA THR A 122 16.42 -17.80 -8.32
C THR A 122 15.03 -17.47 -8.89
N PRO A 123 13.94 -17.58 -8.12
CA PRO A 123 12.63 -17.25 -8.63
C PRO A 123 12.58 -15.73 -8.85
N LYS A 124 12.49 -15.32 -10.12
CA LYS A 124 12.20 -13.92 -10.48
C LYS A 124 10.79 -13.62 -9.97
N TYR A 125 10.71 -12.83 -8.91
CA TYR A 125 9.45 -12.27 -8.41
C TYR A 125 8.82 -11.41 -9.52
N THR A 126 7.88 -11.98 -10.27
CA THR A 126 7.00 -11.19 -11.13
C THR A 126 5.95 -10.57 -10.22
N GLY A 127 6.25 -9.36 -9.75
CA GLY A 127 5.40 -8.60 -8.86
C GLY A 127 3.99 -8.50 -9.42
N GLY A 128 3.08 -9.30 -8.87
CA GLY A 128 1.65 -9.13 -9.08
C GLY A 128 1.30 -7.71 -8.68
N ARG A 129 0.89 -6.89 -9.67
CA ARG A 129 0.44 -5.51 -9.46
C ARG A 129 -0.62 -5.55 -8.36
N THR A 130 -0.31 -4.99 -7.20
CA THR A 130 -1.34 -4.62 -6.24
C THR A 130 -2.16 -3.55 -6.94
N ASN A 131 -3.45 -3.80 -7.13
CA ASN A 131 -4.39 -2.83 -7.68
C ASN A 131 -4.51 -1.64 -6.73
N PHE A 132 -3.63 -0.66 -6.90
CA PHE A 132 -3.82 0.69 -6.37
C PHE A 132 -4.66 1.40 -7.43
N GLU A 133 -5.94 1.59 -7.13
CA GLU A 133 -6.82 2.38 -7.98
C GLU A 133 -6.26 3.80 -8.02
N HIS A 134 -5.80 4.20 -9.22
CA HIS A 134 -5.37 5.54 -9.50
C HIS A 134 -6.65 6.39 -9.54
N VAL A 135 -6.98 7.03 -8.42
CA VAL A 135 -8.01 8.07 -8.41
C VAL A 135 -7.43 9.23 -9.23
N GLU A 136 -7.83 9.31 -10.49
CA GLU A 136 -7.66 10.51 -11.29
C GLU A 136 -8.37 11.64 -10.55
N VAL A 137 -7.58 12.63 -10.13
CA VAL A 137 -8.15 13.87 -9.61
C VAL A 137 -8.63 14.59 -10.86
N GLU A 138 -9.95 14.66 -11.05
CA GLU A 138 -10.52 15.52 -12.08
C GLU A 138 -9.96 16.93 -11.87
N ASP A 139 -9.26 17.44 -12.89
CA ASP A 139 -8.86 18.82 -12.96
C ASP A 139 -10.14 19.65 -12.98
N PHE A 140 -10.51 20.20 -11.82
CA PHE A 140 -11.53 21.23 -11.73
C PHE A 140 -10.98 22.46 -12.46
N GLU A 141 -11.27 22.56 -13.76
CA GLU A 141 -11.16 23.82 -14.49
C GLU A 141 -11.99 24.85 -13.72
N GLN A 142 -11.27 25.85 -13.21
CA GLN A 142 -11.86 26.92 -12.45
C GLN A 142 -12.52 27.86 -13.44
N ASP A 143 -13.83 27.67 -13.64
CA ASP A 143 -14.73 28.56 -14.39
C ASP A 143 -14.56 29.98 -13.86
N ASP A 144 -13.80 30.78 -14.60
CA ASP A 144 -13.60 32.21 -14.40
C ASP A 144 -14.84 32.95 -14.86
N GLY A 145 -15.88 32.88 -14.02
CA GLY A 145 -17.08 33.70 -14.14
C GLY A 145 -16.73 35.19 -14.17
N GLU A 146 -16.69 35.73 -15.38
CA GLU A 146 -16.62 37.15 -15.71
C GLU A 146 -17.85 37.85 -15.10
N LEU A 147 -17.64 38.57 -13.99
CA LEU A 147 -18.64 39.47 -13.43
C LEU A 147 -18.65 40.76 -14.26
N ASP A 148 -19.54 40.81 -15.23
CA ASP A 148 -19.87 42.03 -15.97
C ASP A 148 -20.55 43.02 -15.01
N HIS A 149 -19.87 44.15 -14.77
CA HIS A 149 -20.41 45.29 -14.05
C HIS A 149 -20.88 46.32 -15.07
N SER A 150 -22.19 46.47 -15.22
CA SER A 150 -22.85 47.69 -15.69
C SER A 150 -24.26 47.79 -15.10
#